data_AF-A0A363SN22-F1
#
_entry.id   AF-A0A363SN22-F1
#
_cell.length_a   1.000
_cell.length_b   1.000
_cell.length_c   1.000
_cell.angle_alpha   90.00
_cell.angle_beta   90.00
_cell.angle_gamma   90.00
#
_symmetry.space_group_name_H-M   'P 1'
#
loop_
_entity.id
_entity.type
_entity.pdbx_description
1 polymer ?
#
loop_
_entity_poly.entity_id
_entity_poly.type
_entity_poly.pdbx_seq_one_letter_code
_entity_poly.pdbx_strand_id
1 'polypeptide(L)'
;MRYWLMKSEPEAYGIDDLARDKVTAWWGVRNYQARNFMRDQMKLGDRGFFYHSNCAEPGIVGIVEVCKLAYPDATQFDRKHKYFDPKSSPDDPRWLNVDVKLVRKTPLVSLTELRSHRELANMRTLAKGNRLSITPVDPAEWKFITEQLMGMKK
;
A
#
# COMPACT_ATOMS: atom_id res chain seq x y z
N MET A 1 1.34 -13.98 9.44
CA MET A 1 1.65 -12.65 8.90
C MET A 1 1.45 -12.70 7.39
N ARG A 2 0.65 -11.79 6.84
CA ARG A 2 0.47 -11.60 5.39
C ARG A 2 1.33 -10.44 4.91
N TYR A 3 1.52 -10.38 3.60
CA TYR A 3 2.27 -9.34 2.94
C TYR A 3 1.43 -8.60 1.91
N TRP A 4 1.69 -7.30 1.78
CA TRP A 4 0.92 -6.39 0.96
C TRP A 4 1.83 -5.53 0.08
N LEU A 5 1.28 -4.96 -0.98
CA LEU A 5 1.86 -3.82 -1.68
C LEU A 5 0.81 -2.73 -1.70
N MET A 6 1.19 -1.53 -1.26
CA MET A 6 0.30 -0.40 -1.05
C MET A 6 0.84 0.80 -1.82
N LYS A 7 0.08 1.25 -2.82
CA LYS A 7 0.48 2.33 -3.74
C LYS A 7 0.09 3.70 -3.19
N SER A 8 1.02 4.64 -3.25
CA SER A 8 0.80 6.06 -3.01
C SER A 8 1.51 6.88 -4.09
N GLU A 9 0.94 8.02 -4.45
CA GLU A 9 1.60 8.98 -5.33
C GLU A 9 2.50 9.87 -4.47
N PRO A 10 3.81 10.00 -4.77
CA PRO A 10 4.73 10.75 -3.92
C PRO A 10 4.38 12.22 -3.76
N GLU A 11 3.70 12.83 -4.75
CA GLU A 11 3.23 14.21 -4.67
C GLU A 11 2.05 14.39 -3.69
N ALA A 12 1.27 13.33 -3.45
CA ALA A 12 0.15 13.37 -2.51
C ALA A 12 0.58 12.96 -1.09
N TYR A 13 1.31 11.85 -0.98
CA TYR A 13 1.87 11.36 0.29
C TYR A 13 3.02 10.39 0.01
N GLY A 14 4.25 10.86 0.19
CA GLY A 14 5.47 10.10 -0.08
C GLY A 14 5.96 9.26 1.09
N ILE A 15 7.06 8.52 0.86
CA ILE A 15 7.71 7.75 1.93
C ILE A 15 8.42 8.67 2.93
N ASP A 16 8.87 9.85 2.49
CA ASP A 16 9.48 10.86 3.35
C ASP A 16 8.46 11.53 4.26
N ASP A 17 7.23 11.73 3.79
CA ASP A 17 6.12 12.15 4.66
C ASP A 17 5.87 11.12 5.75
N LEU A 18 5.78 9.84 5.38
CA LEU A 18 5.64 8.77 6.37
C LEU A 18 6.84 8.66 7.32
N ALA A 19 8.05 8.94 6.84
CA ALA A 19 9.24 8.94 7.68
C ALA A 19 9.24 10.08 8.70
N ARG A 20 8.66 11.23 8.37
CA ARG A 20 8.42 12.34 9.29
C ARG A 20 7.29 11.99 10.27
N ASP A 21 6.15 11.53 9.78
CA ASP A 21 4.91 11.35 10.56
C ASP A 21 4.91 10.05 11.37
N LYS A 22 5.77 9.08 11.02
CA LYS A 22 5.92 7.72 11.59
C LYS A 22 4.74 6.78 11.38
N VAL A 23 3.52 7.31 11.44
CA VAL A 23 2.26 6.59 11.27
C VAL A 23 1.33 7.42 10.40
N THR A 24 0.60 6.77 9.51
CA THR A 24 -0.44 7.42 8.71
C THR A 24 -1.65 6.53 8.52
N ALA A 25 -2.81 7.16 8.38
CA ALA A 25 -4.00 6.54 7.84
C ALA A 25 -3.80 6.27 6.35
N TRP A 26 -4.09 5.06 5.87
CA TRP A 26 -4.02 4.74 4.44
C TRP A 26 -5.29 5.15 3.69
N TRP A 27 -5.61 6.44 3.76
CA TRP A 27 -6.84 7.05 3.24
C TRP A 27 -6.93 7.04 1.71
N GLY A 28 -8.12 7.35 1.19
CA GLY A 28 -8.32 7.61 -0.23
C GLY A 28 -8.53 6.38 -1.11
N VAL A 29 -8.62 5.19 -0.53
CA VAL A 29 -8.96 3.97 -1.28
C VAL A 29 -10.43 4.02 -1.69
N ARG A 30 -10.68 4.08 -3.00
CA ARG A 30 -12.04 4.12 -3.61
C ARG A 30 -12.32 2.93 -4.54
N ASN A 31 -11.59 1.82 -4.32
CA ASN A 31 -11.83 0.56 -5.01
C ASN A 31 -12.34 -0.48 -4.02
N TYR A 32 -13.50 -1.09 -4.31
CA TYR A 32 -14.16 -2.05 -3.41
C TYR A 32 -13.29 -3.25 -3.05
N GLN A 33 -12.53 -3.79 -4.01
CA GLN A 33 -11.66 -4.94 -3.75
C GLN A 33 -10.48 -4.55 -2.86
N ALA A 34 -9.83 -3.41 -3.12
CA ALA A 34 -8.76 -2.90 -2.27
C ALA A 34 -9.26 -2.58 -0.84
N ARG A 35 -10.46 -1.99 -0.72
CA ARG A 35 -11.13 -1.78 0.58
C ARG A 35 -11.36 -3.10 1.30
N ASN A 36 -11.89 -4.11 0.61
CA ASN A 36 -12.17 -5.41 1.21
C ASN A 36 -10.90 -6.13 1.67
N PHE A 37 -9.75 -5.95 0.99
CA PHE A 37 -8.48 -6.47 1.50
C PHE A 37 -8.11 -5.87 2.86
N MET A 38 -8.25 -4.56 3.02
CA MET A 38 -8.01 -3.90 4.31
C MET A 38 -9.00 -4.37 5.39
N ARG A 39 -10.29 -4.43 5.04
CA ARG A 39 -11.37 -4.78 5.98
C ARG A 39 -11.31 -6.24 6.45
N ASP A 40 -11.14 -7.16 5.51
CA ASP A 40 -11.40 -8.58 5.74
C ASP A 40 -10.13 -9.41 5.96
N GLN A 41 -8.98 -8.92 5.46
CA GLN A 41 -7.78 -9.75 5.36
C GLN A 41 -6.55 -9.19 6.10
N MET A 42 -6.40 -7.87 6.20
CA MET A 42 -5.29 -7.26 6.94
C MET A 42 -5.42 -7.53 8.45
N LYS A 43 -4.30 -7.86 9.08
CA LYS A 43 -4.17 -8.03 10.53
C LYS A 43 -3.08 -7.12 11.07
N LEU A 44 -3.14 -6.84 12.37
CA LEU A 44 -2.05 -6.13 13.07
C LEU A 44 -0.74 -6.88 12.89
N GLY A 45 0.32 -6.16 12.57
CA GLY A 45 1.65 -6.71 12.31
C GLY A 45 1.86 -7.25 10.89
N ASP A 46 0.84 -7.28 10.01
CA ASP A 46 1.06 -7.56 8.60
C ASP A 46 1.95 -6.47 7.98
N ARG A 47 2.85 -6.87 7.08
CA ARG A 47 3.80 -5.96 6.44
C ARG A 47 3.39 -5.62 5.02
N GLY A 48 3.77 -4.44 4.57
CA GLY A 48 3.50 -3.97 3.22
C GLY A 48 4.71 -3.29 2.59
N PHE A 49 4.85 -3.42 1.27
CA PHE A 49 5.71 -2.55 0.48
C PHE A 49 5.00 -1.21 0.25
N PHE A 50 5.65 -0.11 0.58
CA PHE A 50 5.24 1.23 0.18
C PHE A 50 5.71 1.46 -1.27
N TYR A 51 4.76 1.58 -2.18
CA TYR A 51 5.04 1.70 -3.61
C TYR A 51 4.70 3.10 -4.12
N HIS A 52 5.68 3.79 -4.71
CA HIS A 52 5.45 5.04 -5.43
C HIS A 52 4.86 4.75 -6.80
N SER A 53 3.66 5.27 -7.06
CA SER A 53 2.95 5.16 -8.33
C SER A 53 2.76 6.52 -8.99
N ASN A 54 2.48 6.50 -10.30
CA ASN A 54 2.16 7.71 -11.08
C ASN A 54 3.21 8.83 -10.94
N CYS A 55 4.48 8.45 -10.99
CA CYS A 55 5.62 9.35 -10.89
C CYS A 55 6.72 8.92 -11.88
N ALA A 56 7.78 9.72 -12.00
CA ALA A 56 8.90 9.46 -12.91
C ALA A 56 9.63 8.14 -12.62
N GLU A 57 9.77 7.78 -11.33
CA GLU A 57 10.49 6.59 -10.88
C GLU A 57 9.58 5.68 -10.03
N PRO A 58 8.63 4.96 -10.65
CA PRO A 58 7.70 4.13 -9.92
C PRO A 58 8.38 2.86 -9.40
N GLY A 59 8.05 2.46 -8.18
CA GLY A 59 8.65 1.28 -7.56
C GLY A 59 8.46 1.23 -6.05
N ILE A 60 9.07 0.23 -5.42
CA ILE A 60 9.04 0.07 -3.96
C ILE A 60 10.12 0.95 -3.34
N VAL A 61 9.74 1.72 -2.33
CA VAL A 61 10.63 2.70 -1.66
C VAL A 61 10.70 2.54 -0.14
N GLY A 62 9.95 1.58 0.41
CA GLY A 62 9.92 1.34 1.84
C GLY A 62 9.08 0.14 2.25
N ILE A 63 9.16 -0.18 3.54
CA ILE A 63 8.36 -1.20 4.20
C ILE A 63 7.55 -0.54 5.31
N VAL A 64 6.27 -0.91 5.37
CA VAL A 64 5.31 -0.49 6.39
C VAL A 64 4.74 -1.70 7.12
N GLU A 65 4.14 -1.45 8.27
CA GLU A 65 3.43 -2.45 9.07
C GLU A 65 2.05 -1.93 9.45
N VAL A 66 1.02 -2.76 9.32
CA VAL A 66 -0.34 -2.44 9.76
C VAL A 66 -0.36 -2.33 11.29
N CYS A 67 -0.66 -1.13 11.80
CA CYS A 67 -0.70 -0.84 13.24
C CYS A 67 -2.11 -0.53 13.77
N LYS A 68 -3.09 -0.34 12.89
CA LYS A 68 -4.51 -0.25 13.26
C LYS A 68 -5.37 -0.94 12.20
N LEU A 69 -6.37 -1.71 12.64
CA LEU A 69 -7.31 -2.41 11.75
C LEU A 69 -8.29 -1.44 11.08
N ALA A 70 -9.02 -1.93 10.09
CA ALA A 70 -9.88 -1.11 9.25
C ALA A 70 -10.92 -0.30 10.05
N TYR A 71 -11.02 0.99 9.73
CA TYR A 71 -12.01 1.91 10.29
C TYR A 71 -12.43 2.93 9.21
N PRO A 72 -13.52 3.71 9.41
CA PRO A 72 -14.00 4.67 8.41
C PRO A 72 -12.95 5.70 7.99
N ASP A 73 -12.77 5.84 6.67
CA ASP A 73 -11.92 6.87 6.08
C ASP A 73 -12.58 8.25 6.23
N ALA A 74 -12.04 9.09 7.11
CA ALA A 74 -12.60 10.41 7.40
C ALA A 74 -12.69 11.31 6.15
N THR A 75 -11.82 11.11 5.16
CA THR A 75 -11.79 11.92 3.93
C THR A 75 -13.03 11.74 3.06
N GLN A 76 -13.81 10.67 3.27
CA GLN A 76 -15.04 10.43 2.52
C GLN A 76 -16.18 11.37 2.91
N PHE A 77 -16.09 12.02 4.09
CA PHE A 77 -17.12 12.93 4.61
C PHE A 77 -16.82 14.41 4.38
N ASP A 78 -15.57 14.76 4.04
CA ASP A 78 -15.17 16.14 3.80
C ASP A 78 -15.47 16.56 2.36
N ARG A 79 -16.48 17.44 2.19
CA ARG A 79 -16.94 17.97 0.89
C ARG A 79 -15.86 18.68 0.08
N LYS A 80 -14.78 19.15 0.72
CA LYS A 80 -13.66 19.83 0.05
C LYS A 80 -12.54 18.87 -0.33
N HIS A 81 -12.55 17.65 0.18
CA HIS A 81 -11.51 16.67 -0.08
C HIS A 81 -11.73 15.98 -1.43
N LYS A 82 -10.65 15.69 -2.16
CA LYS A 82 -10.70 14.99 -3.46
C LYS A 82 -11.34 13.60 -3.43
N TYR A 83 -11.50 13.03 -2.24
CA TYR A 83 -12.06 11.70 -2.01
C TYR A 83 -13.41 11.71 -1.28
N PHE A 84 -14.07 12.87 -1.24
CA PHE A 84 -15.46 12.99 -0.80
C PHE A 84 -16.35 11.98 -1.54
N ASP A 85 -17.24 11.31 -0.82
CA ASP A 85 -18.30 10.48 -1.41
C ASP A 85 -19.66 10.97 -0.91
N PRO A 86 -20.47 11.65 -1.74
CA PRO A 86 -21.78 12.18 -1.33
C PRO A 86 -22.78 11.09 -0.95
N LYS A 87 -22.47 9.82 -1.25
CA LYS A 87 -23.33 8.69 -0.94
C LYS A 87 -22.89 7.94 0.32
N SER A 88 -21.81 8.36 0.97
CA SER A 88 -21.36 7.81 2.25
C SER A 88 -21.76 8.71 3.41
N SER A 89 -22.30 8.13 4.48
CA SER A 89 -22.62 8.86 5.71
C SER A 89 -21.78 8.33 6.89
N PRO A 90 -21.66 9.07 8.00
CA PRO A 90 -21.00 8.58 9.20
C PRO A 90 -21.63 7.29 9.76
N ASP A 91 -22.94 7.11 9.59
CA ASP A 91 -23.68 5.93 10.05
C ASP A 91 -23.51 4.71 9.13
N ASP A 92 -23.24 4.94 7.84
CA ASP A 92 -22.99 3.89 6.83
C ASP A 92 -21.74 4.24 5.98
N PRO A 93 -20.53 4.11 6.55
CA PRO A 93 -19.29 4.43 5.88
C PRO A 93 -18.96 3.42 4.78
N ARG A 94 -18.86 3.89 3.53
CA ARG A 94 -18.54 3.04 2.38
C ARG A 94 -17.06 2.67 2.31
N TRP A 95 -16.21 3.59 2.72
CA TRP A 95 -14.76 3.50 2.57
C TRP A 95 -14.09 3.35 3.92
N LEU A 96 -13.13 2.44 3.95
CA LEU A 96 -12.38 2.10 5.16
C LEU A 96 -10.90 2.20 4.84
N ASN A 97 -10.10 2.51 5.84
CA ASN A 97 -8.66 2.46 5.79
C ASN A 97 -8.09 1.80 7.05
N VAL A 98 -6.85 1.35 6.97
CA VAL A 98 -6.02 0.96 8.13
C VAL A 98 -5.06 2.10 8.48
N ASP A 99 -4.40 2.01 9.63
CA ASP A 99 -3.17 2.77 9.87
C ASP A 99 -1.96 1.89 9.59
N VAL A 100 -0.94 2.50 9.00
CA VAL A 100 0.37 1.88 8.80
C VAL A 100 1.45 2.72 9.45
N LYS A 101 2.45 2.05 10.03
CA LYS A 101 3.66 2.68 10.55
C LYS A 101 4.86 2.34 9.67
N LEU A 102 5.81 3.27 9.58
CA LEU A 102 7.07 3.02 8.89
C LEU A 102 7.87 1.94 9.62
N VAL A 103 8.31 0.91 8.90
CA VAL A 103 9.32 -0.04 9.40
C VAL A 103 10.69 0.44 8.97
N ARG A 104 10.88 0.74 7.68
CA ARG A 104 12.10 1.34 7.13
C ARG A 104 11.88 1.88 5.73
N LYS A 105 12.71 2.86 5.35
CA LYS A 105 12.94 3.20 3.94
C LYS A 105 13.84 2.14 3.29
N THR A 106 13.73 2.00 1.99
CA THR A 106 14.64 1.18 1.18
C THR A 106 15.17 2.01 0.02
N PRO A 107 16.31 1.62 -0.59
CA PRO A 107 16.58 2.02 -1.97
C PRO A 107 15.38 1.69 -2.86
N LEU A 108 15.24 2.43 -3.96
CA LEU A 108 14.19 2.18 -4.94
C LEU A 108 14.41 0.81 -5.58
N VAL A 109 13.43 -0.09 -5.45
CA VAL A 109 13.30 -1.27 -6.30
C VAL A 109 12.31 -0.89 -7.41
N SER A 110 12.83 -0.55 -8.57
CA SER A 110 12.05 0.08 -9.65
C SER A 110 11.03 -0.90 -10.25
N LEU A 111 9.97 -0.38 -10.87
CA LEU A 111 9.03 -1.20 -11.64
C LEU A 111 9.72 -2.01 -12.73
N THR A 112 10.72 -1.44 -13.39
CA THR A 112 11.51 -2.12 -14.43
C THR A 112 12.28 -3.30 -13.85
N GLU A 113 12.91 -3.11 -12.69
CA GLU A 113 13.60 -4.17 -11.97
C GLU A 113 12.62 -5.25 -11.51
N LEU A 114 11.48 -4.90 -10.91
CA LEU A 114 10.46 -5.90 -10.54
C LEU A 114 10.01 -6.75 -11.72
N ARG A 115 9.94 -6.18 -12.92
CA ARG A 115 9.54 -6.90 -14.15
C ARG A 115 10.63 -7.74 -14.78
N SER A 116 11.90 -7.55 -14.42
CA SER A 116 13.02 -8.31 -15.00
C SER A 116 13.18 -9.70 -14.37
N HIS A 117 12.55 -9.96 -13.22
CA HIS A 117 12.69 -11.20 -12.46
C HIS A 117 11.51 -12.16 -12.68
N ARG A 118 11.81 -13.41 -13.03
CA ARG A 118 10.80 -14.45 -13.30
C ARG A 118 10.09 -14.90 -12.02
N GLU A 119 10.75 -14.78 -10.89
CA GLU A 119 10.25 -15.04 -9.55
C GLU A 119 9.03 -14.18 -9.20
N LEU A 120 8.89 -13.03 -9.88
CA LEU A 120 7.80 -12.07 -9.71
C LEU A 120 6.76 -12.14 -10.84
N ALA A 121 6.84 -13.14 -11.73
CA ALA A 121 5.94 -13.24 -12.89
C ALA A 121 4.44 -13.31 -12.51
N ASN A 122 4.14 -13.85 -11.34
CA ASN A 122 2.77 -13.98 -10.82
C ASN A 122 2.36 -12.84 -9.87
N MET A 123 3.25 -11.87 -9.64
CA MET A 123 3.00 -10.79 -8.69
C MET A 123 1.80 -9.97 -9.16
N ARG A 124 0.74 -9.94 -8.33
CA ARG A 124 -0.53 -9.33 -8.70
C ARG A 124 -0.40 -7.86 -9.09
N THR A 125 0.55 -7.13 -8.49
CA THR A 125 0.82 -5.74 -8.85
C THR A 125 1.32 -5.57 -10.29
N LEU A 126 2.05 -6.56 -10.83
CA LEU A 126 2.66 -6.52 -12.17
C LEU A 126 1.75 -7.04 -13.28
N ALA A 127 0.66 -7.74 -12.92
CA ALA A 127 -0.30 -8.31 -13.85
C ALA A 127 -0.86 -7.25 -14.82
N LYS A 128 -0.94 -7.62 -16.11
CA LYS A 128 -1.48 -6.75 -17.16
C LYS A 128 -2.92 -6.35 -16.82
N GLY A 129 -3.21 -5.05 -16.89
CA GLY A 129 -4.54 -4.51 -16.60
C GLY A 129 -4.88 -4.36 -15.11
N ASN A 130 -3.98 -4.73 -14.18
CA ASN A 130 -4.22 -4.47 -12.76
C ASN A 130 -4.39 -2.96 -12.50
N ARG A 131 -5.44 -2.61 -11.76
CA ARG A 131 -5.78 -1.24 -11.32
C ARG A 131 -5.91 -1.14 -9.80
N LEU A 132 -5.57 -2.19 -9.06
CA LEU A 132 -5.63 -2.20 -7.60
C LEU A 132 -4.46 -1.39 -7.02
N SER A 133 -4.79 -0.51 -6.07
CA SER A 133 -3.85 0.25 -5.26
C SER A 133 -3.29 -0.56 -4.09
N ILE A 134 -4.01 -1.61 -3.68
CA ILE A 134 -3.58 -2.55 -2.64
C ILE A 134 -3.69 -3.96 -3.22
N THR A 135 -2.60 -4.72 -3.16
CA THR A 135 -2.59 -6.13 -3.57
C THR A 135 -1.92 -7.00 -2.52
N PRO A 136 -2.38 -8.25 -2.32
CA PRO A 136 -1.59 -9.24 -1.59
C PRO A 136 -0.26 -9.49 -2.32
N VAL A 137 0.77 -9.83 -1.55
CA VAL A 137 2.09 -10.27 -2.01
C VAL A 137 2.32 -11.68 -1.49
N ASP A 138 2.74 -12.59 -2.36
CA ASP A 138 3.04 -13.96 -1.94
C ASP A 138 4.27 -13.99 -1.02
N PRO A 139 4.32 -14.85 0.01
CA PRO A 139 5.51 -14.97 0.85
C PRO A 139 6.82 -15.21 0.09
N ALA A 140 6.79 -15.94 -1.04
CA ALA A 140 7.96 -16.16 -1.89
C ALA A 140 8.39 -14.86 -2.60
N GLU A 141 7.43 -14.08 -3.11
CA GLU A 141 7.68 -12.77 -3.73
C GLU A 141 8.25 -11.78 -2.71
N TRP A 142 7.66 -11.73 -1.51
CA TRP A 142 8.14 -10.90 -0.40
C TRP A 142 9.58 -11.25 -0.04
N LYS A 143 9.87 -12.55 0.13
CA LYS A 143 11.21 -13.03 0.46
C LYS A 143 12.21 -12.67 -0.64
N PHE A 144 11.85 -12.90 -1.91
CA PHE A 144 12.71 -12.56 -3.03
C PHE A 144 13.05 -11.06 -3.07
N ILE A 145 12.03 -10.19 -2.98
CA ILE A 145 12.25 -8.74 -3.00
C ILE A 145 13.10 -8.30 -1.81
N THR A 146 12.80 -8.76 -0.60
CA THR A 146 13.52 -8.33 0.60
C THR A 146 14.94 -8.86 0.68
N GLU A 147 15.17 -10.13 0.36
CA GLU A 147 16.49 -10.75 0.49
C GLU A 147 17.39 -10.48 -0.73
N GLN A 148 16.85 -10.59 -1.94
CA GLN A 148 17.64 -10.51 -3.18
C GLN A 148 17.73 -9.09 -3.73
N LEU A 149 16.61 -8.36 -3.80
CA LEU A 149 16.60 -7.02 -4.40
C LEU A 149 16.99 -5.93 -3.39
N MET A 150 16.55 -6.07 -2.13
CA MET A 150 16.88 -5.11 -1.07
C MET A 150 18.11 -5.49 -0.24
N GLY A 151 18.65 -6.70 -0.39
CA GLY A 151 19.81 -7.18 0.36
C GLY A 151 19.58 -7.34 1.86
N MET A 152 18.32 -7.44 2.31
CA MET A 152 17.99 -7.60 3.73
C MET A 152 18.28 -9.04 4.16
N LYS A 153 19.47 -9.29 4.69
CA LYS A 153 19.78 -10.56 5.37
C LYS A 153 19.04 -10.63 6.71
N LYS A 154 18.63 -11.85 7.08
CA LYS A 154 18.04 -12.14 8.40
C LYS A 154 18.99 -11.77 9.54
#